data_AF-A0A7W0U678-F1
#
_entry.id   AF-A0A7W0U678-F1
#
_cell.length_a   1.000
_cell.length_b   1.000
_cell.length_c   1.000
_cell.angle_alpha   90.00
_cell.angle_beta   90.00
_cell.angle_gamma   90.00
#
_symmetry.space_group_name_H-M   'P 1'
#
loop_
_entity.id
_entity.type
_entity.pdbx_description
1 polymer ?
#
loop_
_entity_poly.entity_id
_entity_poly.type
_entity_poly.pdbx_seq_one_letter_code
_entity_poly.pdbx_strand_id
1 'polypeptide(L)'
;MRALARGYQWSGYAKAWYFDRRTRRVVNSVRSGADWNSNGACIGTNNAWFRNFAYRSTGWFKVSHRWSFVNDVCKYVISSTNAHFRDRNFTGCSDGPVVDTYYSRVRFVGYPNGNQRASRTSRVEPSCAGRLTANLAIYRGPPPG
;
A
#
# COMPACT_ATOMS: atom_id res chain seq x y z
N MET A 1 -0.36 8.51 -26.96
CA MET A 1 -0.34 7.16 -26.33
C MET A 1 1.07 6.61 -26.48
N ARG A 2 1.88 6.57 -25.42
CA ARG A 2 3.25 6.02 -25.48
C ARG A 2 3.20 4.52 -25.22
N ALA A 3 3.87 3.77 -26.11
CA ALA A 3 3.99 2.33 -26.09
C ALA A 3 4.48 1.80 -24.73
N LEU A 4 3.68 0.93 -24.12
CA LEU A 4 4.12 0.05 -23.03
C LEU A 4 5.17 -0.90 -23.63
N ALA A 5 6.43 -0.71 -23.26
CA ALA A 5 7.50 -1.62 -23.63
C ALA A 5 7.19 -3.02 -23.07
N ARG A 6 6.77 -3.90 -23.98
CA ARG A 6 6.79 -5.37 -23.93
C ARG A 6 6.63 -6.01 -22.55
N GLY A 7 5.41 -6.45 -22.26
CA GLY A 7 5.20 -7.59 -21.35
C GLY A 7 4.51 -7.30 -20.02
N TYR A 8 3.99 -6.10 -19.77
CA TYR A 8 3.20 -5.78 -18.58
C TYR A 8 1.83 -5.23 -18.99
N GLN A 9 0.78 -6.06 -18.90
CA GLN A 9 -0.57 -5.66 -19.32
C GLN A 9 -1.52 -5.44 -18.16
N TRP A 10 -1.21 -5.99 -16.98
CA TRP A 10 -2.14 -5.97 -15.86
C TRP A 10 -1.42 -5.70 -14.55
N SER A 11 -2.04 -4.91 -13.69
CA SER A 11 -1.42 -4.51 -12.42
C SER A 11 -2.49 -4.14 -11.41
N GLY A 12 -2.17 -4.41 -10.16
CA GLY A 12 -3.02 -4.12 -9.03
C GLY A 12 -2.14 -3.64 -7.91
N TYR A 13 -2.57 -2.58 -7.22
CA TYR A 13 -1.81 -2.10 -6.08
C TYR A 13 -2.73 -1.63 -4.96
N ALA A 14 -2.24 -1.83 -3.75
CA ALA A 14 -2.80 -1.28 -2.54
C ALA A 14 -2.02 -0.03 -2.14
N LYS A 15 -2.73 0.94 -1.58
CA LYS A 15 -2.15 2.14 -0.97
C LYS A 15 -2.71 2.29 0.42
N ALA A 16 -1.83 2.39 1.39
CA ALA A 16 -2.13 2.78 2.76
C ALA A 16 -1.48 4.14 3.02
N TRP A 17 -2.20 5.11 3.57
CA TRP A 17 -1.62 6.41 3.87
C TRP A 17 -2.26 7.10 5.07
N TYR A 18 -1.51 8.01 5.68
CA TYR A 18 -1.96 8.90 6.72
C TYR A 18 -2.05 10.31 6.20
N PHE A 19 -3.18 10.94 6.49
CA PHE A 19 -3.45 12.32 6.14
C PHE A 19 -3.57 13.15 7.41
N ASP A 20 -2.77 14.20 7.53
CA ASP A 20 -2.92 15.21 8.57
C ASP A 20 -3.98 16.22 8.13
N ARG A 21 -5.10 16.24 8.85
CA ARG A 21 -6.26 17.09 8.58
C ARG A 21 -5.97 18.57 8.77
N ARG A 22 -4.99 18.92 9.60
CA ARG A 22 -4.64 20.33 9.88
C ARG A 22 -3.91 20.96 8.70
N THR A 23 -2.87 20.27 8.24
CA THR A 23 -1.99 20.75 7.16
C THR A 23 -2.46 20.32 5.78
N ARG A 24 -3.47 19.42 5.72
CA ARG A 24 -3.98 18.79 4.50
C ARG A 24 -2.91 18.06 3.70
N ARG A 25 -1.92 17.49 4.39
CA ARG A 25 -0.78 16.79 3.78
C ARG A 25 -0.77 15.31 4.14
N VAL A 26 -0.23 14.51 3.22
CA VAL A 26 0.10 13.12 3.50
C VAL A 26 1.35 13.09 4.36
N VAL A 27 1.30 12.42 5.51
CA VAL A 27 2.46 12.32 6.44
C VAL A 27 3.19 10.99 6.32
N ASN A 28 2.51 9.93 5.88
CA ASN A 28 3.14 8.70 5.43
C ASN A 28 2.24 8.04 4.38
N SER A 29 2.81 7.51 3.31
CA SER A 29 2.12 6.71 2.32
C SER A 29 2.99 5.53 1.93
N VAL A 30 2.37 4.36 1.87
CA VAL A 30 2.98 3.14 1.35
C VAL A 30 2.08 2.62 0.24
N ARG A 31 2.69 2.25 -0.87
CA ARG A 31 2.06 1.55 -1.98
C ARG A 31 2.79 0.25 -2.17
N SER A 32 2.06 -0.84 -2.38
CA SER A 32 2.68 -2.05 -2.87
C SER A 32 1.73 -2.77 -3.81
N GLY A 33 2.32 -3.42 -4.79
CA GLY A 33 1.60 -3.99 -5.90
C GLY A 33 2.39 -5.09 -6.57
N ALA A 34 1.74 -5.67 -7.57
CA ALA A 34 2.36 -6.61 -8.48
C ALA A 34 1.83 -6.36 -9.89
N ASP A 35 2.69 -6.66 -10.86
CA ASP A 35 2.36 -6.56 -12.27
C ASP A 35 2.36 -7.97 -12.91
N TRP A 36 1.46 -8.17 -13.87
CA TRP A 36 1.27 -9.40 -14.65
C TRP A 36 1.63 -9.15 -16.11
N ASN A 37 2.11 -10.21 -16.76
CA ASN A 37 2.32 -10.19 -18.19
C ASN A 37 1.06 -10.42 -19.00
N SER A 38 1.16 -10.22 -20.31
CA SER A 38 0.06 -10.40 -21.27
C SER A 38 -0.53 -11.80 -21.30
N ASN A 39 0.20 -12.79 -20.79
CA ASN A 39 -0.22 -14.18 -20.74
C ASN A 39 -0.82 -14.55 -19.37
N GLY A 40 -1.06 -13.56 -18.51
CA GLY A 40 -1.63 -13.76 -17.17
C GLY A 40 -0.66 -14.35 -16.16
N ALA A 41 0.62 -14.52 -16.48
CA ALA A 41 1.62 -14.99 -15.52
C ALA A 41 2.19 -13.80 -14.72
N CYS A 42 2.31 -13.98 -13.40
CA CYS A 42 3.15 -13.11 -12.56
C CYS A 42 4.61 -13.48 -12.86
N ILE A 43 5.42 -12.53 -13.34
CA ILE A 43 6.83 -12.77 -13.64
C ILE A 43 7.63 -12.73 -12.33
N GLY A 44 7.51 -13.78 -11.51
CA GLY A 44 8.35 -14.02 -10.33
C GLY A 44 8.40 -12.91 -9.28
N THR A 45 9.41 -12.97 -8.41
CA THR A 45 9.75 -11.95 -7.39
C THR A 45 9.97 -10.56 -7.98
N ASN A 46 10.37 -10.49 -9.25
CA ASN A 46 10.89 -9.28 -9.89
C ASN A 46 9.78 -8.30 -10.30
N ASN A 47 8.52 -8.73 -10.23
CA ASN A 47 7.34 -7.90 -10.51
C ASN A 47 6.68 -7.31 -9.27
N ALA A 48 7.12 -7.71 -8.08
CA ALA A 48 6.66 -7.10 -6.86
C ALA A 48 7.37 -5.76 -6.68
N TRP A 49 6.60 -4.72 -6.38
CA TRP A 49 7.15 -3.40 -6.12
C TRP A 49 6.49 -2.78 -4.91
N PHE A 50 7.21 -1.86 -4.28
CA PHE A 50 6.63 -0.97 -3.29
C PHE A 50 7.22 0.42 -3.43
N ARG A 51 6.46 1.41 -2.99
CA ARG A 51 6.89 2.81 -2.89
C ARG A 51 6.47 3.31 -1.52
N ASN A 52 7.39 3.91 -0.78
CA ASN A 52 7.07 4.58 0.47
C ASN A 52 7.38 6.08 0.36
N PHE A 53 6.63 6.86 1.12
CA PHE A 53 6.87 8.26 1.36
C PHE A 53 6.61 8.51 2.84
N ALA A 54 7.56 9.13 3.54
CA ALA A 54 7.37 9.55 4.92
C ALA A 54 7.77 11.02 5.05
N TYR A 55 6.87 11.82 5.61
CA TYR A 55 7.16 13.18 6.02
C TYR A 55 7.94 13.08 7.33
N ARG A 56 9.27 13.20 7.24
CA ARG A 56 10.30 12.96 8.28
C ARG A 56 10.68 11.48 8.46
N SER A 57 11.73 11.24 9.24
CA SER A 57 12.31 9.91 9.55
C SER A 57 11.45 9.03 10.48
N THR A 58 10.23 9.45 10.76
CA THR A 58 9.32 8.89 11.77
C THR A 58 8.25 7.95 11.19
N GLY A 59 8.10 7.93 9.85
CA GLY A 59 7.27 6.96 9.16
C GLY A 59 8.04 5.67 8.90
N TRP A 60 7.51 4.55 9.37
CA TRP A 60 8.01 3.22 9.00
C TRP A 60 6.92 2.42 8.28
N PHE A 61 7.29 1.34 7.63
CA PHE A 61 6.36 0.57 6.82
C PHE A 61 6.70 -0.90 6.86
N LYS A 62 5.69 -1.73 6.57
CA LYS A 62 5.89 -3.15 6.34
C LYS A 62 5.12 -3.55 5.09
N VAL A 63 5.85 -4.07 4.11
CA VAL A 63 5.28 -4.66 2.91
C VAL A 63 5.62 -6.14 2.91
N SER A 64 4.64 -6.99 2.58
CA SER A 64 4.88 -8.42 2.37
C SER A 64 4.15 -8.90 1.13
N HIS A 65 4.84 -9.69 0.31
CA HIS A 65 4.29 -10.32 -0.88
C HIS A 65 4.28 -11.85 -0.71
N ARG A 66 3.23 -12.52 -1.19
CA ARG A 66 3.14 -13.98 -1.29
C ARG A 66 2.44 -14.35 -2.59
N TRP A 67 2.86 -15.40 -3.26
CA TRP A 67 2.29 -15.88 -4.52
C TRP A 67 2.02 -17.38 -4.46
N SER A 68 1.18 -17.86 -5.39
CA SER A 68 0.89 -19.29 -5.60
C SER A 68 1.04 -19.62 -7.07
N PHE A 69 1.73 -20.73 -7.37
CA PHE A 69 1.97 -21.23 -8.73
C PHE A 69 1.27 -22.57 -8.96
N VAL A 70 0.83 -22.80 -10.20
CA VAL A 70 0.38 -24.09 -10.73
C VAL A 70 0.95 -24.21 -12.14
N ASN A 71 1.74 -25.26 -12.42
CA ASN A 71 2.40 -25.46 -13.71
C ASN A 71 3.18 -24.23 -14.19
N ASP A 72 3.99 -23.63 -13.31
CA ASP A 72 4.78 -22.41 -13.57
C ASP A 72 3.97 -21.13 -13.88
N VAL A 73 2.64 -21.21 -13.81
CA VAL A 73 1.74 -20.06 -13.96
C VAL A 73 1.28 -19.59 -12.58
N CYS A 74 1.49 -18.31 -12.29
CA CYS A 74 1.01 -17.68 -11.07
C CYS A 74 -0.52 -17.57 -11.05
N LYS A 75 -1.16 -18.22 -10.07
CA LYS A 75 -2.62 -18.22 -9.90
C LYS A 75 -3.12 -16.94 -9.23
N TYR A 76 -2.37 -16.43 -8.26
CA TYR A 76 -2.67 -15.16 -7.58
C TYR A 76 -1.44 -14.59 -6.87
N VAL A 77 -1.46 -13.27 -6.64
CA VAL A 77 -0.51 -12.57 -5.76
C VAL A 77 -1.25 -11.93 -4.61
N ILE A 78 -0.72 -12.12 -3.41
CA ILE A 78 -1.12 -11.44 -2.20
C ILE A 78 -0.08 -10.37 -1.89
N SER A 79 -0.48 -9.10 -1.94
CA SER A 79 0.31 -8.00 -1.40
C SER A 79 -0.36 -7.48 -0.13
N SER A 80 0.41 -7.40 0.96
CA SER A 80 0.00 -6.70 2.18
C SER A 80 0.83 -5.43 2.33
N THR A 81 0.16 -4.28 2.27
CA THR A 81 0.73 -2.95 2.47
C THR A 81 0.37 -2.49 3.87
N ASN A 82 1.37 -2.18 4.70
CA ASN A 82 1.18 -1.55 6.01
C ASN A 82 1.95 -0.24 6.06
N ALA A 83 1.24 0.87 6.22
CA ALA A 83 1.83 2.15 6.60
C ALA A 83 1.78 2.27 8.12
N HIS A 84 2.89 2.66 8.75
CA HIS A 84 2.97 2.98 10.17
C HIS A 84 3.51 4.39 10.39
N PHE A 85 2.89 5.13 11.29
CA PHE A 85 3.35 6.47 11.63
C PHE A 85 3.66 6.51 13.13
N ARG A 86 4.88 6.95 13.47
CA ARG A 86 5.32 7.20 14.85
C ARG A 86 6.24 8.40 14.90
N ASP A 87 5.67 9.56 15.19
CA ASP A 87 6.43 10.80 15.36
C ASP A 87 6.17 11.32 16.77
N ARG A 88 7.24 11.56 17.55
CA ARG A 88 7.18 12.11 18.91
C ARG A 88 7.08 13.64 18.94
N ASN A 89 7.17 14.28 17.79
CA ASN A 89 7.02 15.72 17.62
C ASN A 89 5.69 16.05 16.91
N PHE A 90 4.80 15.07 16.71
CA PHE A 90 3.52 15.29 16.06
C PHE A 90 2.53 15.89 17.06
N THR A 91 2.51 17.21 17.13
CA THR A 91 1.68 17.94 18.10
C THR A 91 0.19 17.92 17.75
N GLY A 92 -0.65 18.16 18.76
CA GLY A 92 -2.10 18.39 18.58
C GLY A 92 -3.00 17.18 18.79
N CYS A 93 -2.43 16.06 19.25
CA CYS A 93 -3.15 14.92 19.83
C CYS A 93 -3.30 15.10 21.35
N SER A 94 -4.37 14.56 21.94
CA SER A 94 -4.71 14.82 23.35
C SER A 94 -3.66 14.34 24.34
N ASP A 95 -2.94 13.25 24.02
CA ASP A 95 -2.04 12.57 24.95
C ASP A 95 -0.56 12.99 24.73
N GLY A 96 -0.35 14.14 24.08
CA GLY A 96 0.96 14.68 23.76
C GLY A 96 1.42 14.34 22.35
N PRO A 97 2.69 14.63 22.02
CA PRO A 97 3.16 14.57 20.66
C PRO A 97 3.56 13.16 20.22
N VAL A 98 3.31 12.14 21.04
CA VAL A 98 3.67 10.74 20.79
C VAL A 98 2.50 10.03 20.13
N VAL A 99 2.77 9.55 18.93
CA VAL A 99 1.89 8.70 18.13
C VAL A 99 2.53 7.31 18.18
N ASP A 100 2.14 6.44 19.11
CA ASP A 100 3.00 5.29 19.45
C ASP A 100 2.84 4.10 18.50
N THR A 101 1.66 3.92 17.88
CA THR A 101 1.53 3.03 16.71
C THR A 101 0.19 3.19 16.00
N TYR A 102 0.23 3.74 14.78
CA TYR A 102 -0.89 3.70 13.84
C TYR A 102 -0.57 2.64 12.80
N TYR A 103 -1.56 1.86 12.36
CA TYR A 103 -1.39 1.05 11.15
C TYR A 103 -2.61 1.15 10.23
N SER A 104 -2.34 1.29 8.94
CA SER A 104 -3.31 1.12 7.85
C SER A 104 -2.81 -0.06 7.04
N ARG A 105 -3.54 -1.17 7.12
CA ARG A 105 -3.27 -2.42 6.43
C ARG A 105 -4.25 -2.58 5.28
N VAL A 106 -3.70 -2.81 4.11
CA VAL A 106 -4.47 -3.27 2.97
C VAL A 106 -3.84 -4.55 2.48
N ARG A 107 -4.63 -5.61 2.44
CA ARG A 107 -4.25 -6.86 1.79
C ARG A 107 -5.10 -6.98 0.54
N PHE A 108 -4.47 -7.08 -0.62
CA PHE A 108 -5.17 -7.46 -1.84
C PHE A 108 -4.64 -8.78 -2.38
N VAL A 109 -5.53 -9.53 -3.01
CA VAL A 109 -5.28 -10.74 -3.79
C VAL A 109 -5.64 -10.39 -5.22
N GLY A 110 -4.62 -10.27 -6.09
CA GLY A 110 -4.82 -10.05 -7.52
C GLY A 110 -4.77 -11.36 -8.29
N TYR A 111 -5.58 -11.46 -9.34
CA TYR A 111 -5.67 -12.63 -10.22
C TYR A 111 -5.29 -12.25 -11.66
N PRO A 112 -4.78 -13.21 -12.46
CA PRO A 112 -4.44 -13.02 -13.87
C PRO A 112 -5.54 -12.41 -14.74
N ASN A 113 -6.80 -12.76 -14.47
CA ASN A 113 -7.97 -12.29 -15.22
C ASN A 113 -8.43 -10.88 -14.84
N GLY A 114 -7.68 -10.20 -13.99
CA GLY A 114 -7.99 -8.87 -13.53
C GLY A 114 -8.95 -8.75 -12.35
N ASN A 115 -9.37 -9.89 -11.81
CA ASN A 115 -10.13 -9.85 -10.56
C ASN A 115 -9.21 -9.46 -9.40
N GLN A 116 -9.80 -8.84 -8.39
CA GLN A 116 -9.13 -8.52 -7.15
C GLN A 116 -10.07 -8.78 -5.97
N ARG A 117 -9.54 -9.41 -4.92
CA ARG A 117 -10.18 -9.47 -3.60
C ARG A 117 -9.32 -8.73 -2.61
N ALA A 118 -9.92 -8.11 -1.60
CA ALA A 118 -9.12 -7.42 -0.62
C ALA A 118 -9.78 -7.30 0.74
N SER A 119 -8.94 -7.13 1.74
CA SER A 119 -9.32 -6.78 3.10
C SER A 119 -8.52 -5.56 3.56
N ARG A 120 -9.16 -4.81 4.46
CA ARG A 120 -8.75 -3.48 4.88
C ARG A 120 -8.91 -3.42 6.39
N THR A 121 -7.87 -2.96 7.08
CA THR A 121 -7.91 -2.75 8.53
C THR A 121 -7.12 -1.51 8.86
N SER A 122 -7.71 -0.60 9.61
CA SER A 122 -7.03 0.60 10.05
C SER A 122 -7.27 0.80 11.53
N ARG A 123 -6.23 1.22 12.24
CA ARG A 123 -6.35 1.73 13.61
C ARG A 123 -5.78 3.13 13.65
N VAL A 124 -6.61 4.05 14.13
CA VAL A 124 -6.21 5.41 14.50
C VAL A 124 -6.18 5.42 16.02
N GLU A 125 -5.03 5.73 16.63
CA GLU A 125 -4.99 5.90 18.08
C GLU A 125 -5.92 7.08 18.47
N PRO A 126 -6.79 6.88 19.49
CA PRO A 126 -7.91 7.79 19.78
C PRO A 126 -7.49 9.24 19.97
N SER A 127 -6.34 9.47 20.59
CA SER A 127 -5.78 10.80 20.88
C SER A 127 -5.58 11.67 19.63
N CYS A 128 -5.42 11.07 18.45
CA CYS A 128 -5.30 11.77 17.17
C CYS A 128 -6.49 11.58 16.21
N ALA A 129 -7.64 11.02 16.64
CA ALA A 129 -8.78 10.76 15.75
C ALA A 129 -9.32 12.03 15.03
N GLY A 130 -9.19 13.20 15.66
CA GLY A 130 -9.53 14.49 15.06
C GLY A 130 -8.47 15.08 14.12
N ARG A 131 -7.25 14.54 14.11
CA ARG A 131 -6.08 15.13 13.44
C ARG A 131 -5.53 14.26 12.32
N LEU A 132 -5.45 12.95 12.54
CA LEU A 132 -4.92 12.00 11.58
C LEU A 132 -6.05 11.11 11.06
N THR A 133 -6.04 10.88 9.75
CA THR A 133 -6.92 9.91 9.12
C THR A 133 -6.09 8.82 8.48
N ALA A 134 -6.31 7.58 8.93
CA ALA A 134 -5.83 6.40 8.25
C ALA A 134 -6.71 6.16 7.01
N ASN A 135 -6.09 6.13 5.85
CA ASN A 135 -6.75 5.92 4.58
C ASN A 135 -6.19 4.69 3.89
N LEU A 136 -7.02 4.13 3.01
CA LEU A 136 -6.71 2.95 2.26
C LEU A 136 -7.43 2.93 0.92
N ALA A 137 -6.75 2.44 -0.11
CA ALA A 137 -7.30 2.31 -1.45
C ALA A 137 -6.66 1.12 -2.16
N ILE A 138 -7.41 0.59 -3.12
CA ILE A 138 -6.98 -0.49 -4.00
C ILE A 138 -7.26 -0.01 -5.41
N TYR A 139 -6.28 -0.20 -6.28
CA TYR A 139 -6.31 0.29 -7.63
C TYR A 139 -6.14 -0.87 -8.61
N ARG A 140 -6.76 -0.72 -9.77
CA ARG A 140 -6.54 -1.53 -10.97
C ARG A 140 -5.71 -0.69 -11.95
N GLY A 141 -4.75 -1.33 -12.61
CA GLY A 141 -3.82 -0.68 -13.53
C GLY A 141 -2.48 -0.30 -12.90
N PRO A 142 -1.53 0.19 -13.73
CA PRO A 142 -0.15 0.40 -13.32
C PRO A 142 -0.06 1.48 -12.24
N PRO A 143 0.94 1.42 -11.35
CA PRO A 143 1.18 2.51 -10.42
C PRO A 143 1.34 3.83 -11.16
N PRO A 144 0.80 4.94 -10.64
CA PRO A 144 1.14 6.26 -11.14
C PRO A 144 2.67 6.45 -11.08
N GLY A 145 3.21 6.97 -12.18
CA GLY A 145 4.63 7.35 -12.35
C GLY A 145 5.14 8.16 -11.18
#